data_AF-A0A2T6ZBD3-F1
#
_entry.id   AF-A0A2T6ZBD3-F1
#
_cell.length_a   1.000
_cell.length_b   1.000
_cell.length_c   1.000
_cell.angle_alpha   90.00
_cell.angle_beta   90.00
_cell.angle_gamma   90.00
#
_symmetry.space_group_name_H-M   'P 1'
#
loop_
_entity.id
_entity.type
_entity.pdbx_description
1 polymer ?
#
loop_
_entity_poly.entity_id
_entity_poly.type
_entity_poly.pdbx_seq_one_letter_code
_entity_poly.pdbx_strand_id
1 'polypeptide(L)'
;MIRTGQIEKTNDRDYEVEERRFRTMEAAATKLQKEAKGYLDALRAMTASQMRIAETIDAFYGDAGTRDGVSRSYKQAVEELDAETIKALDGPYRTTVLEPISRFCAYFPDINECIKKRNHKLLDYDQMRAKVKKLVEKPDKDPGKLPRTEKEAQMARDVYEALNEQLTTELPQLIDLRVPYLDPSFEALVKIQLRFCAEAYSRMAQVQQYLDPSTREKYAQGHLDQRVEQVLQEIRDLSIAGAT
;
A
#
# COMPACT_ATOMS: atom_id res chain seq x y z
N MET A 1 -5.33 49.00 12.44
CA MET A 1 -6.76 48.78 12.76
C MET A 1 -7.04 47.29 12.73
N ILE A 2 -7.12 46.65 13.91
CA ILE A 2 -7.52 45.25 14.06
C ILE A 2 -9.05 45.22 13.89
N ARG A 3 -9.56 44.43 12.93
CA ARG A 3 -11.01 44.30 12.69
C ARG A 3 -11.65 43.64 13.92
N THR A 4 -12.67 44.30 14.46
CA THR A 4 -13.56 43.80 15.51
C THR A 4 -14.15 42.46 15.07
N GLY A 5 -13.63 41.35 15.63
CA GLY A 5 -14.13 39.99 15.34
C GLY A 5 -13.06 38.92 15.13
N GLN A 6 -11.79 39.27 14.90
CA GLN A 6 -10.72 38.27 14.80
C GLN A 6 -10.19 37.89 16.18
N ILE A 7 -10.42 36.63 16.57
CA ILE A 7 -9.74 35.99 17.69
C ILE A 7 -8.26 35.86 17.32
N GLU A 8 -7.39 36.29 18.21
CA GLU A 8 -5.94 36.15 18.06
C GLU A 8 -5.58 34.67 18.08
N LYS A 9 -5.08 34.17 16.95
CA LYS A 9 -4.78 32.75 16.76
C LYS A 9 -3.41 32.40 17.30
N THR A 10 -3.34 31.31 18.04
CA THR A 10 -2.05 30.70 18.41
C THR A 10 -1.41 30.03 17.17
N ASN A 11 -0.08 30.07 17.10
CA ASN A 11 0.72 29.59 15.97
C ASN A 11 1.81 28.66 16.49
N ASP A 12 1.75 27.39 16.08
CA ASP A 12 2.60 26.32 16.59
C ASP A 12 3.41 25.70 15.45
N ARG A 13 4.34 26.48 14.91
CA ARG A 13 5.08 26.12 13.68
C ARG A 13 5.78 24.76 13.76
N ASP A 14 6.36 24.44 14.92
CA ASP A 14 7.07 23.17 15.12
C ASP A 14 6.09 21.99 15.05
N TYR A 15 4.93 22.11 15.73
CA TYR A 15 3.86 21.12 15.64
C TYR A 15 3.32 20.98 14.20
N GLU A 16 3.09 22.10 13.50
CA GLU A 16 2.56 22.09 12.13
C GLU A 16 3.51 21.36 11.15
N VAL A 17 4.82 21.48 11.35
CA VAL A 17 5.82 20.75 10.57
C VAL A 17 5.72 19.25 10.84
N GLU A 18 5.65 18.84 12.11
CA GLU A 18 5.57 17.42 12.48
C GLU A 18 4.23 16.78 12.10
N GLU A 19 3.12 17.50 12.23
CA GLU A 19 1.82 17.05 11.71
C GLU A 19 1.90 16.82 10.20
N ARG A 20 2.47 17.76 9.43
CA ARG A 20 2.60 17.60 7.98
C ARG A 20 3.45 16.39 7.59
N ARG A 21 4.56 16.15 8.32
CA ARG A 21 5.40 14.96 8.12
C ARG A 21 4.63 13.68 8.43
N PHE A 22 3.88 13.66 9.54
CA PHE A 22 3.01 12.55 9.91
C PHE A 22 1.98 12.26 8.83
N ARG A 23 1.25 13.28 8.34
CA ARG A 23 0.26 13.13 7.26
C ARG A 23 0.84 12.54 5.98
N THR A 24 2.07 12.94 5.64
CA THR A 24 2.78 12.41 4.47
C THR A 24 3.08 10.92 4.65
N MET A 25 3.59 10.53 5.83
CA MET A 25 3.86 9.13 6.17
C MET A 25 2.57 8.29 6.22
N GLU A 26 1.51 8.80 6.87
CA GLU A 26 0.19 8.15 6.97
C GLU A 26 -0.34 7.82 5.57
N ALA A 27 -0.40 8.81 4.68
CA ALA A 27 -0.88 8.62 3.31
C ALA A 27 -0.04 7.59 2.54
N ALA A 28 1.29 7.64 2.68
CA ALA A 28 2.19 6.70 2.03
C ALA A 28 2.01 5.26 2.55
N ALA A 29 1.89 5.09 3.87
CA ALA A 29 1.71 3.78 4.51
C ALA A 29 0.35 3.16 4.17
N THR A 30 -0.73 3.94 4.20
CA THR A 30 -2.07 3.46 3.79
C THR A 30 -2.10 3.09 2.30
N LYS A 31 -1.42 3.87 1.45
CA LYS A 31 -1.26 3.50 0.03
C LYS A 31 -0.49 2.20 -0.10
N LEU A 32 0.64 2.05 0.60
CA LEU A 32 1.43 0.81 0.61
C LEU A 32 0.60 -0.39 1.05
N GLN A 33 -0.23 -0.26 2.09
CA GLN A 33 -1.13 -1.32 2.55
C GLN A 33 -2.08 -1.77 1.43
N LYS A 34 -2.68 -0.82 0.73
CA LYS A 34 -3.59 -1.10 -0.39
C LYS A 34 -2.86 -1.79 -1.54
N GLU A 35 -1.72 -1.26 -1.98
CA GLU A 35 -0.97 -1.83 -3.10
C GLU A 35 -0.39 -3.21 -2.76
N ALA A 36 0.11 -3.42 -1.54
CA ALA A 36 0.63 -4.71 -1.09
C ALA A 36 -0.46 -5.78 -1.08
N LYS A 37 -1.69 -5.42 -0.67
CA LYS A 37 -2.84 -6.33 -0.77
C LYS A 37 -3.21 -6.60 -2.22
N GLY A 38 -3.30 -5.55 -3.04
CA GLY A 38 -3.59 -5.66 -4.47
C GLY A 38 -2.61 -6.56 -5.21
N TYR A 39 -1.32 -6.52 -4.85
CA TYR A 39 -0.30 -7.41 -5.40
C TYR A 39 -0.60 -8.89 -5.13
N LEU A 40 -0.95 -9.26 -3.90
CA LEU A 40 -1.29 -10.64 -3.56
C LEU A 40 -2.55 -11.11 -4.31
N ASP A 41 -3.57 -10.25 -4.38
CA ASP A 41 -4.81 -10.56 -5.09
C ASP A 41 -4.55 -10.71 -6.61
N ALA A 42 -3.67 -9.89 -7.18
CA ALA A 42 -3.26 -9.99 -8.58
C ALA A 42 -2.48 -11.28 -8.86
N LEU A 43 -1.57 -11.71 -7.98
CA LEU A 43 -0.87 -12.98 -8.11
C LEU A 43 -1.85 -14.16 -8.14
N ARG A 44 -2.80 -14.20 -7.21
CA ARG A 44 -3.84 -15.24 -7.17
C ARG A 44 -4.71 -15.24 -8.43
N ALA A 45 -5.10 -14.05 -8.90
CA ALA A 45 -5.91 -13.91 -10.10
C ALA A 45 -5.16 -14.37 -11.36
N MET A 46 -3.86 -14.06 -11.45
CA MET A 46 -3.00 -14.47 -12.55
C MET A 46 -2.87 -16.00 -12.60
N THR A 47 -2.55 -16.67 -11.49
CA THR A 47 -2.38 -18.13 -11.50
C THR A 47 -3.69 -18.87 -11.74
N ALA A 48 -4.80 -18.38 -11.17
CA ALA A 48 -6.12 -18.93 -11.48
C ALA A 48 -6.47 -18.78 -12.97
N SER A 49 -6.06 -17.67 -13.61
CA SER A 49 -6.25 -17.47 -15.05
C SER A 49 -5.36 -18.39 -15.88
N GLN A 50 -4.10 -18.56 -15.48
CA GLN A 50 -3.16 -19.48 -16.10
C GLN A 50 -3.67 -20.94 -16.02
N MET A 51 -4.28 -21.33 -14.90
CA MET A 51 -4.92 -22.64 -14.72
C MET A 51 -6.02 -22.89 -15.75
N ARG A 52 -6.95 -21.94 -15.90
CA ARG A 52 -8.06 -22.06 -16.87
C ARG A 52 -7.56 -22.17 -18.31
N ILE A 53 -6.49 -21.45 -18.65
CA ILE A 53 -5.83 -21.59 -19.96
C ILE A 53 -5.28 -23.00 -20.13
N ALA A 54 -4.54 -23.52 -19.14
CA ALA A 54 -4.01 -24.88 -19.17
C ALA A 54 -5.10 -25.95 -19.31
N GLU A 55 -6.17 -25.85 -18.55
CA GLU A 55 -7.33 -26.75 -18.64
C GLU A 55 -8.00 -26.70 -20.02
N THR A 56 -8.16 -25.51 -20.60
CA THR A 56 -8.79 -25.33 -21.91
C THR A 56 -7.91 -25.90 -23.02
N ILE A 57 -6.60 -25.65 -22.99
CA ILE A 57 -5.63 -26.20 -23.95
C ILE A 57 -5.62 -27.73 -23.85
N ASP A 58 -5.58 -28.29 -22.65
CA ASP A 58 -5.62 -29.73 -22.42
C ASP A 58 -6.95 -30.35 -22.86
N ALA A 59 -8.10 -29.68 -22.65
CA ALA A 59 -9.38 -30.18 -23.16
C ALA A 59 -9.47 -30.15 -24.70
N PHE A 60 -8.89 -29.13 -25.34
CA PHE A 60 -8.93 -28.98 -26.80
C PHE A 60 -7.94 -29.93 -27.51
N TYR A 61 -6.73 -30.06 -26.97
CA TYR A 61 -5.66 -30.87 -27.56
C TYR A 61 -5.49 -32.25 -26.89
N GLY A 62 -6.10 -32.54 -25.74
CA GLY A 62 -5.76 -33.73 -24.93
C GLY A 62 -6.09 -35.08 -25.54
N ASP A 63 -7.26 -35.20 -26.20
CA ASP A 63 -7.69 -36.43 -26.86
C ASP A 63 -7.40 -36.46 -28.38
N ALA A 64 -7.23 -35.28 -29.00
CA ALA A 64 -7.07 -35.14 -30.46
C ALA A 64 -5.75 -34.48 -30.91
N GLY A 65 -4.96 -33.90 -30.00
CA GLY A 65 -4.02 -32.83 -30.30
C GLY A 65 -2.60 -33.09 -29.83
N THR A 66 -1.73 -33.19 -30.84
CA THR A 66 -0.26 -33.22 -30.80
C THR A 66 0.36 -34.46 -30.12
N ARG A 67 1.04 -35.28 -30.94
CA ARG A 67 1.84 -36.46 -30.52
C ARG A 67 3.02 -36.12 -29.60
N ASP A 68 3.21 -34.85 -29.25
CA ASP A 68 4.40 -34.30 -28.57
C ASP A 68 4.22 -34.10 -27.04
N GLY A 69 3.01 -34.22 -26.50
CA GLY A 69 2.76 -34.16 -25.05
C GLY A 69 2.94 -32.77 -24.42
N VAL A 70 3.12 -31.72 -25.23
CA VAL A 70 3.40 -30.35 -24.77
C VAL A 70 2.23 -29.78 -23.96
N SER A 71 0.99 -29.99 -24.40
CA SER A 71 -0.23 -29.52 -23.72
C SER A 71 -0.36 -30.08 -22.29
N ARG A 72 -0.12 -31.38 -22.13
CA ARG A 72 -0.10 -32.07 -20.82
C ARG A 72 1.03 -31.58 -19.93
N SER A 73 2.24 -31.43 -20.47
CA SER A 73 3.39 -30.90 -19.72
C SER A 73 3.14 -29.46 -19.26
N TYR A 74 2.57 -28.62 -20.12
CA TYR A 74 2.20 -27.25 -19.77
C TYR A 74 1.18 -27.24 -18.61
N LYS A 75 0.13 -28.06 -18.70
CA LYS A 75 -0.86 -28.17 -17.63
C LYS A 75 -0.24 -28.59 -16.31
N GLN A 76 0.60 -29.63 -16.30
CA GLN A 76 1.30 -30.06 -15.10
C GLN A 76 2.18 -28.93 -14.52
N ALA A 77 2.95 -28.23 -15.35
CA ALA A 77 3.80 -27.13 -14.89
C ALA A 77 3.00 -25.98 -14.26
N VAL A 78 1.79 -25.72 -14.79
CA VAL A 78 0.87 -24.71 -14.24
C VAL A 78 0.22 -25.18 -12.94
N GLU A 79 -0.19 -26.45 -12.84
CA GLU A 79 -0.70 -27.09 -11.62
C GLU A 79 0.32 -27.04 -10.48
N GLU A 80 1.58 -27.38 -10.77
CA GLU A 80 2.68 -27.31 -9.80
C GLU A 80 2.96 -25.86 -9.38
N LEU A 81 2.92 -24.90 -10.30
CA LEU A 81 3.11 -23.49 -10.00
C LEU A 81 2.01 -22.94 -9.07
N ASP A 82 0.74 -23.31 -9.31
CA ASP A 82 -0.36 -22.89 -8.42
C ASP A 82 -0.26 -23.55 -7.03
N ALA A 83 -0.04 -24.86 -7.01
CA ALA A 83 -0.08 -25.65 -5.79
C ALA A 83 1.13 -25.42 -4.87
N GLU A 84 2.34 -25.39 -5.42
CA GLU A 84 3.56 -25.34 -4.62
C GLU A 84 4.08 -23.92 -4.41
N THR A 85 3.85 -23.01 -5.35
CA THR A 85 4.40 -21.64 -5.26
C THR A 85 3.37 -20.69 -4.65
N ILE A 86 2.16 -20.56 -5.19
CA ILE A 86 1.21 -19.57 -4.67
C ILE A 86 0.68 -19.94 -3.29
N LYS A 87 0.19 -21.17 -3.10
CA LYS A 87 -0.35 -21.58 -1.79
C LYS A 87 0.71 -21.54 -0.69
N ALA A 88 1.97 -21.85 -1.02
CA ALA A 88 3.07 -21.78 -0.07
C ALA A 88 3.58 -20.36 0.19
N LEU A 89 3.44 -19.43 -0.77
CA LEU A 89 3.84 -18.04 -0.60
C LEU A 89 2.75 -17.17 0.04
N ASP A 90 1.48 -17.57 -0.07
CA ASP A 90 0.34 -16.82 0.45
C ASP A 90 0.46 -16.54 1.95
N GLY A 91 0.64 -17.60 2.75
CA GLY A 91 0.81 -17.50 4.20
C GLY A 91 1.98 -16.59 4.60
N PRO A 92 3.22 -16.89 4.14
CA PRO A 92 4.38 -16.04 4.38
C PRO A 92 4.17 -14.58 3.98
N TYR A 93 3.59 -14.30 2.81
CA TYR A 93 3.33 -12.94 2.37
C TYR A 93 2.35 -12.22 3.31
N ARG A 94 1.26 -12.88 3.70
CA ARG A 94 0.29 -12.31 4.64
C ARG A 94 0.94 -11.98 5.98
N THR A 95 1.70 -12.92 6.55
CA THR A 95 2.31 -12.76 7.87
C THR A 95 3.49 -11.80 7.89
N THR A 96 4.33 -11.79 6.85
CA THR A 96 5.58 -11.00 6.85
C THR A 96 5.45 -9.64 6.17
N VAL A 97 4.44 -9.45 5.32
CA VAL A 97 4.22 -8.20 4.57
C VAL A 97 2.89 -7.54 4.98
N LEU A 98 1.75 -8.21 4.78
CA LEU A 98 0.45 -7.56 4.96
C LEU A 98 0.11 -7.25 6.42
N GLU A 99 0.34 -8.19 7.33
CA GLU A 99 0.03 -8.05 8.74
C GLU A 99 0.82 -6.92 9.41
N PRO A 100 2.16 -6.82 9.25
CA PRO A 100 2.93 -5.70 9.81
C PRO A 100 2.48 -4.35 9.26
N ILE A 101 2.34 -4.22 7.93
CA ILE A 101 1.87 -2.96 7.32
C ILE A 101 0.49 -2.59 7.84
N SER A 102 -0.41 -3.57 7.98
CA SER A 102 -1.76 -3.34 8.50
C SER A 102 -1.76 -2.94 9.97
N ARG A 103 -0.92 -3.58 10.79
CA ARG A 103 -0.76 -3.22 12.20
C ARG A 103 -0.19 -1.81 12.36
N PHE A 104 0.78 -1.42 11.54
CA PHE A 104 1.31 -0.06 11.52
C PHE A 104 0.20 0.96 11.21
N CYS A 105 -0.59 0.70 10.17
CA CYS A 105 -1.69 1.59 9.77
C CYS A 105 -2.84 1.63 10.80
N ALA A 106 -3.01 0.58 11.61
CA ALA A 106 -4.07 0.50 12.61
C ALA A 106 -3.92 1.52 13.75
N TYR A 107 -2.74 2.10 13.96
CA TYR A 107 -2.52 3.14 14.96
C TYR A 107 -2.97 4.54 14.52
N PHE A 108 -3.07 4.78 13.20
CA PHE A 108 -3.37 6.11 12.67
C PHE A 108 -4.71 6.70 13.14
N PRO A 109 -5.82 5.92 13.24
CA PRO A 109 -7.08 6.44 13.76
C PRO A 109 -6.98 7.07 15.16
N ASP A 110 -6.24 6.43 16.07
CA ASP A 110 -6.09 6.94 17.44
C ASP A 110 -5.24 8.21 17.47
N ILE A 111 -4.15 8.24 16.70
CA ILE A 111 -3.30 9.43 16.54
C ILE A 111 -4.10 10.60 15.95
N ASN A 112 -4.95 10.31 14.95
CA ASN A 112 -5.82 11.30 14.34
C ASN A 112 -6.83 11.89 15.32
N GLU A 113 -7.39 11.08 16.21
CA GLU A 113 -8.27 11.57 17.27
C GLU A 113 -7.50 12.42 18.31
N CYS A 114 -6.24 12.10 18.60
CA CYS A 114 -5.38 12.96 19.43
C CYS A 114 -5.11 14.32 18.76
N ILE A 115 -4.74 14.34 17.48
CA ILE A 115 -4.56 15.56 16.67
C ILE A 115 -5.84 16.41 16.68
N LYS A 116 -6.99 15.79 16.44
CA LYS A 116 -8.30 16.45 16.43
C LYS A 116 -8.64 17.04 17.81
N LYS A 117 -8.39 16.29 18.90
CA LYS A 117 -8.57 16.79 20.27
C LYS A 117 -7.68 18.00 20.55
N ARG A 118 -6.39 17.94 20.18
CA ARG A 118 -5.45 19.06 20.31
C ARG A 118 -5.96 20.31 19.57
N ASN A 119 -6.42 20.15 18.33
CA ASN A 119 -6.98 21.25 17.54
C ASN A 119 -8.24 21.86 18.16
N HIS A 120 -9.14 21.05 18.73
CA HIS A 120 -10.28 21.59 19.47
C HIS A 120 -9.84 22.35 20.74
N LYS A 121 -8.84 21.85 21.46
CA LYS A 121 -8.34 22.51 22.68
C LYS A 121 -7.58 23.81 22.41
N LEU A 122 -6.89 23.90 21.28
CA LEU A 122 -6.33 25.16 20.78
C LEU A 122 -7.44 26.22 20.59
N LEU A 123 -8.56 25.84 19.97
CA LEU A 123 -9.69 26.75 19.75
C LEU A 123 -10.35 27.17 21.08
N ASP A 124 -10.54 26.24 22.02
CA ASP A 124 -11.06 26.54 23.36
C ASP A 124 -10.14 27.56 24.08
N TYR A 125 -8.82 27.34 24.04
CA TYR A 125 -7.83 28.22 24.64
C TYR A 125 -7.84 29.62 24.00
N ASP A 126 -7.79 29.72 22.67
CA ASP A 126 -7.82 31.00 21.95
C ASP A 126 -9.10 31.80 22.25
N GLN A 127 -10.26 31.12 22.36
CA GLN A 127 -11.52 31.75 22.75
C GLN A 127 -11.47 32.29 24.18
N MET A 128 -10.93 31.53 25.13
CA MET A 128 -10.80 31.98 26.53
C MET A 128 -9.82 33.14 26.66
N ARG A 129 -8.68 33.09 25.96
CA ARG A 129 -7.72 34.21 25.88
C ARG A 129 -8.37 35.48 25.34
N ALA A 130 -9.19 35.36 24.29
CA ALA A 130 -9.94 36.50 23.75
C ALA A 130 -11.00 37.04 24.73
N LYS A 131 -11.67 36.17 25.51
CA LYS A 131 -12.60 36.60 26.57
C LYS A 131 -11.88 37.37 27.69
N VAL A 132 -10.74 36.86 28.16
CA VAL A 132 -9.91 37.54 29.17
C VAL A 132 -9.49 38.91 28.65
N LYS A 133 -8.94 39.00 27.43
CA LYS A 133 -8.54 40.27 26.80
C LYS A 133 -9.67 41.30 26.79
N LYS A 134 -10.89 40.88 26.41
CA LYS A 134 -12.07 41.76 26.43
C LYS A 134 -12.44 42.24 27.83
N LEU A 135 -12.34 41.38 28.85
CA LEU A 135 -12.62 41.75 30.25
C LEU A 135 -11.54 42.68 30.83
N VAL A 136 -10.29 42.56 30.39
CA VAL A 136 -9.20 43.49 30.74
C VAL A 136 -9.42 44.86 30.09
N GLU A 137 -9.74 44.89 28.80
CA GLU A 137 -10.00 46.14 28.05
C GLU A 137 -11.28 46.86 28.53
N LYS A 138 -12.31 46.09 28.89
CA LYS A 138 -13.58 46.58 29.42
C LYS A 138 -13.97 45.81 30.69
N PRO A 139 -13.53 46.30 31.86
CA PRO A 139 -13.84 45.67 33.15
C PRO A 139 -15.34 45.51 33.37
N ASP A 140 -15.72 44.35 33.90
CA ASP A 140 -17.10 44.07 34.27
C ASP A 140 -17.47 44.74 35.60
N LYS A 141 -18.77 44.85 35.89
CA LYS A 141 -19.25 45.34 37.18
C LYS A 141 -18.99 44.35 38.31
N ASP A 142 -18.90 43.05 37.98
CA ASP A 142 -18.50 42.00 38.92
C ASP A 142 -16.96 41.89 38.97
N PRO A 143 -16.30 42.32 40.07
CA PRO A 143 -14.84 42.24 40.21
C PRO A 143 -14.33 40.79 40.28
N GLY A 144 -15.18 39.81 40.59
CA GLY A 144 -14.81 38.39 40.61
C GLY A 144 -14.80 37.73 39.23
N LYS A 145 -15.39 38.36 38.21
CA LYS A 145 -15.56 37.76 36.88
C LYS A 145 -14.24 37.60 36.13
N LEU A 146 -13.37 38.61 36.20
CA LEU A 146 -12.06 38.55 35.54
C LEU A 146 -11.17 37.45 36.15
N PRO A 147 -10.94 37.39 37.48
CA PRO A 147 -10.16 36.31 38.09
C PRO A 147 -10.69 34.90 37.80
N ARG A 148 -12.02 34.72 37.77
CA ARG A 148 -12.64 33.44 37.39
C ARG A 148 -12.34 33.07 35.93
N THR A 149 -12.51 34.03 35.01
CA THR A 149 -12.26 33.80 33.58
C THR A 149 -10.78 33.55 33.30
N GLU A 150 -9.87 34.22 34.01
CA GLU A 150 -8.43 33.97 33.94
C GLU A 150 -8.08 32.56 34.41
N LYS A 151 -8.68 32.09 35.51
CA LYS A 151 -8.50 30.71 35.97
C LYS A 151 -8.99 29.69 34.94
N GLU A 152 -10.15 29.91 34.33
CA GLU A 152 -10.66 29.02 33.28
C GLU A 152 -9.78 29.06 32.01
N ALA A 153 -9.24 30.23 31.64
CA ALA A 153 -8.31 30.36 30.54
C ALA A 153 -6.99 29.62 30.81
N GLN A 154 -6.48 29.66 32.04
CA GLN A 154 -5.31 28.90 32.45
C GLN A 154 -5.58 27.39 32.37
N MET A 155 -6.73 26.91 32.85
CA MET A 155 -7.09 25.49 32.72
C MET A 155 -7.20 25.05 31.25
N ALA A 156 -7.77 25.88 30.38
CA ALA A 156 -7.84 25.60 28.94
C ALA A 156 -6.44 25.55 28.31
N ARG A 157 -5.53 26.44 28.74
CA ARG A 157 -4.13 26.46 28.33
C ARG A 157 -3.41 25.19 28.72
N ASP A 158 -3.49 24.77 29.99
CA ASP A 158 -2.78 23.60 30.50
C ASP A 158 -3.18 22.32 29.74
N VAL A 159 -4.48 22.16 29.46
CA VAL A 159 -4.99 21.01 28.69
C VAL A 159 -4.51 21.05 27.23
N TYR A 160 -4.49 22.22 26.61
CA TYR A 160 -3.97 22.40 25.26
C TYR A 160 -2.47 22.11 25.19
N GLU A 161 -1.67 22.72 26.08
CA GLU A 161 -0.21 22.59 26.10
C GLU A 161 0.21 21.14 26.34
N ALA A 162 -0.47 20.40 27.23
CA ALA A 162 -0.20 18.99 27.44
C ALA A 162 -0.37 18.14 26.17
N LEU A 163 -1.47 18.34 25.43
CA LEU A 163 -1.70 17.62 24.16
C LEU A 163 -0.71 18.06 23.07
N ASN A 164 -0.38 19.35 23.03
CA ASN A 164 0.55 19.90 22.07
C ASN A 164 1.96 19.35 22.28
N GLU A 165 2.45 19.34 23.52
CA GLU A 165 3.76 18.80 23.89
C GLU A 165 3.84 17.30 23.61
N GLN A 166 2.79 16.55 23.96
CA GLN A 166 2.70 15.12 23.66
C GLN A 166 2.86 14.87 22.16
N LEU A 167 2.05 15.51 21.32
CA LEU A 167 2.11 15.28 19.87
C LEU A 167 3.43 15.78 19.25
N THR A 168 3.95 16.91 19.72
CA THR A 168 5.24 17.43 19.25
C THR A 168 6.40 16.49 19.59
N THR A 169 6.28 15.74 20.69
CA THR A 169 7.28 14.77 21.13
C THR A 169 7.12 13.41 20.45
N GLU A 170 5.89 12.92 20.31
CA GLU A 170 5.61 11.55 19.87
C GLU A 170 5.54 11.39 18.35
N LEU A 171 5.06 12.40 17.60
CA LEU A 171 4.97 12.31 16.14
C LEU A 171 6.33 12.08 15.46
N PRO A 172 7.42 12.79 15.82
CA PRO A 172 8.74 12.53 15.24
C PRO A 172 9.23 11.10 15.52
N GLN A 173 9.00 10.59 16.74
CA GLN A 173 9.41 9.25 17.14
C GLN A 173 8.70 8.18 16.30
N LEU A 174 7.38 8.32 16.13
CA LEU A 174 6.61 7.42 15.27
C LEU A 174 7.13 7.46 13.83
N ILE A 175 7.41 8.67 13.32
CA ILE A 175 7.98 8.85 11.99
C ILE A 175 9.30 8.09 11.88
N ASP A 176 10.21 8.24 12.81
CA ASP A 176 11.53 7.58 12.76
C ASP A 176 11.43 6.06 12.90
N LEU A 177 10.50 5.55 13.71
CA LEU A 177 10.24 4.12 13.87
C LEU A 177 9.71 3.43 12.60
N ARG A 178 9.15 4.18 11.64
CA ARG A 178 8.59 3.61 10.39
C ARG A 178 9.60 2.74 9.65
N VAL A 179 10.88 3.13 9.64
CA VAL A 179 11.94 2.46 8.90
C VAL A 179 12.24 1.10 9.52
N PRO A 180 12.76 1.00 10.77
CA PRO A 180 13.07 -0.29 11.38
C PRO A 180 11.85 -1.20 11.52
N TYR A 181 10.64 -0.64 11.60
CA TYR A 181 9.41 -1.43 11.64
C TYR A 181 9.07 -2.08 10.30
N LEU A 182 9.20 -1.35 9.18
CA LEU A 182 8.79 -1.83 7.85
C LEU A 182 9.92 -2.47 7.04
N ASP A 183 11.18 -2.24 7.41
CA ASP A 183 12.36 -2.78 6.70
C ASP A 183 12.32 -4.32 6.56
N PRO A 184 12.00 -5.10 7.63
CA PRO A 184 11.88 -6.55 7.50
C PRO A 184 10.76 -6.98 6.54
N SER A 185 9.66 -6.22 6.49
CA SER A 185 8.57 -6.49 5.54
C SER A 185 8.97 -6.20 4.10
N PHE A 186 9.79 -5.17 3.87
CA PHE A 186 10.34 -4.88 2.55
C PHE A 186 11.31 -5.97 2.09
N GLU A 187 12.20 -6.42 2.97
CA GLU A 187 13.10 -7.53 2.70
C GLU A 187 12.32 -8.82 2.38
N ALA A 188 11.30 -9.14 3.18
CA ALA A 188 10.44 -10.30 2.96
C ALA A 188 9.70 -10.22 1.62
N LEU A 189 9.17 -9.04 1.27
CA LEU A 189 8.50 -8.79 -0.01
C LEU A 189 9.44 -9.13 -1.18
N VAL A 190 10.65 -8.59 -1.20
CA VAL A 190 11.63 -8.83 -2.28
C VAL A 190 11.99 -10.32 -2.36
N LYS A 191 12.23 -10.98 -1.22
CA LYS A 191 12.55 -12.43 -1.20
C LYS A 191 11.41 -13.28 -1.72
N ILE A 192 10.17 -12.96 -1.37
CA ILE A 192 8.98 -13.66 -1.86
C ILE A 192 8.82 -13.47 -3.37
N GLN A 193 8.99 -12.24 -3.86
CA GLN A 193 8.93 -11.94 -5.29
C GLN A 193 10.02 -12.69 -6.08
N LEU A 194 11.26 -12.67 -5.59
CA LEU A 194 12.36 -13.40 -6.20
C LEU A 194 12.08 -14.90 -6.27
N ARG A 195 11.60 -15.49 -5.17
CA ARG A 195 11.25 -16.90 -5.10
C ARG A 195 10.13 -17.25 -6.08
N PHE A 196 9.07 -16.43 -6.12
CA PHE A 196 7.96 -16.60 -7.07
C PHE A 196 8.48 -16.63 -8.52
N CYS A 197 9.26 -15.62 -8.92
CA CYS A 197 9.79 -15.52 -10.27
C CYS A 197 10.73 -16.68 -10.63
N ALA A 198 11.59 -17.09 -9.70
CA ALA A 198 12.52 -18.20 -9.92
C ALA A 198 11.80 -19.54 -10.09
N GLU A 199 10.80 -19.82 -9.24
CA GLU A 199 9.99 -21.04 -9.34
C GLU A 199 9.14 -21.02 -10.61
N ALA A 200 8.48 -19.90 -10.94
CA ALA A 200 7.72 -19.73 -12.18
C ALA A 200 8.58 -19.99 -13.43
N TYR A 201 9.78 -19.40 -13.48
CA TYR A 201 10.72 -19.65 -14.56
C TYR A 201 11.11 -21.12 -14.65
N SER A 202 11.49 -21.74 -13.53
CA SER A 202 11.91 -23.14 -13.49
C SER A 202 10.81 -24.09 -13.99
N ARG A 203 9.55 -23.87 -13.57
CA ARG A 203 8.40 -24.69 -14.01
C ARG A 203 8.12 -24.52 -15.50
N MET A 204 8.10 -23.27 -15.99
CA MET A 204 7.85 -23.01 -17.41
C MET A 204 8.99 -23.48 -18.32
N ALA A 205 10.24 -23.42 -17.85
CA ALA A 205 11.40 -23.92 -18.59
C ALA A 205 11.34 -25.44 -18.84
N GLN A 206 10.71 -26.22 -17.95
CA GLN A 206 10.54 -27.66 -18.16
C GLN A 206 9.65 -27.96 -19.37
N VAL A 207 8.63 -27.13 -19.63
CA VAL A 207 7.74 -27.27 -20.79
C VAL A 207 8.52 -27.14 -22.10
N GLN A 208 9.60 -26.34 -22.12
CA GLN A 208 10.42 -26.16 -23.32
C GLN A 208 11.04 -27.47 -23.83
N GLN A 209 11.27 -28.45 -22.96
CA GLN A 209 11.86 -29.74 -23.34
C GLN A 209 10.94 -30.56 -24.25
N TYR A 210 9.64 -30.31 -24.19
CA TYR A 210 8.62 -30.96 -25.00
C TYR A 210 8.42 -30.25 -26.35
N LEU A 211 8.96 -29.03 -26.51
CA LEU A 211 8.93 -28.33 -27.79
C LEU A 211 9.83 -29.04 -28.82
N ASP A 212 9.47 -28.91 -30.09
CA ASP A 212 10.20 -29.50 -31.21
C ASP A 212 11.72 -29.12 -31.15
N PRO A 213 12.65 -30.07 -31.35
CA PRO A 213 14.09 -29.81 -31.27
C PRO A 213 14.57 -28.66 -32.15
N SER A 214 14.00 -28.51 -33.35
CA SER A 214 14.37 -27.40 -34.26
C SER A 214 13.91 -26.04 -33.73
N THR A 215 12.85 -26.02 -32.91
CA THR A 215 12.36 -24.82 -32.23
C THR A 215 13.26 -24.45 -31.05
N ARG A 216 13.74 -25.44 -30.30
CA ARG A 216 14.71 -25.24 -29.21
C ARG A 216 16.07 -24.73 -29.70
N GLU A 217 16.55 -25.25 -30.83
CA GLU A 217 17.84 -24.85 -31.41
C GLU A 217 17.79 -23.41 -31.94
N LYS A 218 16.67 -23.02 -32.57
CA LYS A 218 16.39 -21.64 -32.99
C LYS A 218 16.24 -20.67 -31.81
N TYR A 219 15.65 -21.12 -30.70
CA TYR A 219 15.59 -20.37 -29.44
C TYR A 219 17.00 -20.09 -28.89
N ALA A 220 17.84 -21.12 -28.82
CA ALA A 220 19.22 -21.01 -28.32
C ALA A 220 20.11 -20.11 -29.20
N GLN A 221 19.82 -20.02 -30.49
CA GLN A 221 20.55 -19.18 -31.46
C GLN A 221 20.01 -17.74 -31.57
N GLY A 222 18.95 -17.39 -30.84
CA GLY A 222 18.37 -16.03 -30.86
C GLY A 222 17.51 -15.73 -32.09
N HIS A 223 17.09 -16.75 -32.85
CA HIS A 223 16.26 -16.61 -34.06
C HIS A 223 14.74 -16.59 -33.77
N LEU A 224 14.36 -16.34 -32.52
CA LEU A 224 12.97 -16.30 -32.06
C LEU A 224 12.15 -15.24 -32.78
N ASP A 225 12.68 -14.03 -32.90
CA ASP A 225 11.93 -12.88 -33.44
C ASP A 225 11.53 -13.11 -34.90
N GLN A 226 12.43 -13.65 -35.72
CA GLN A 226 12.13 -14.01 -37.12
C GLN A 226 11.08 -15.14 -37.22
N ARG A 227 11.10 -16.11 -36.30
CA ARG A 227 10.10 -17.18 -36.27
C ARG A 227 8.75 -16.68 -35.78
N VAL A 228 8.72 -15.78 -34.81
CA VAL A 228 7.49 -15.11 -34.34
C VAL A 228 6.87 -14.31 -35.49
N GLU A 229 7.66 -13.53 -36.24
CA GLU A 229 7.18 -12.82 -37.43
C GLU A 229 6.61 -13.77 -38.50
N GLN A 230 7.27 -14.90 -38.75
CA GLN A 230 6.81 -15.92 -39.69
C GLN A 230 5.51 -16.57 -39.23
N VAL A 231 5.38 -16.93 -37.95
CA VAL A 231 4.15 -17.50 -37.39
C VAL A 231 3.03 -16.46 -37.36
N LEU A 232 3.33 -15.18 -37.09
CA LEU A 232 2.35 -14.09 -37.20
C LEU A 232 1.89 -13.88 -38.65
N GLN A 233 2.73 -14.17 -39.63
CA GLN A 233 2.33 -14.18 -41.04
C GLN A 233 1.44 -15.39 -41.35
N GLU A 234 1.82 -16.59 -40.89
CA GLU A 234 0.99 -17.80 -41.00
C GLU A 234 -0.39 -17.61 -40.34
N ILE A 235 -0.47 -16.98 -39.16
CA ILE A 235 -1.74 -16.64 -38.47
C ILE A 235 -2.57 -15.63 -39.29
N ARG A 236 -1.94 -14.64 -39.92
CA ARG A 236 -2.62 -13.69 -40.81
C ARG A 236 -3.17 -14.39 -42.05
N ASP A 237 -2.41 -15.32 -42.62
CA ASP A 237 -2.83 -16.10 -43.79
C ASP A 237 -3.92 -17.13 -43.43
N LEU A 238 -3.95 -17.59 -42.17
CA LEU A 238 -5.00 -18.43 -41.58
C LEU A 238 -6.25 -17.66 -41.15
N SER A 239 -6.33 -16.34 -41.38
CA SER A 239 -7.55 -15.55 -41.15
C SER A 239 -8.65 -15.96 -42.13
N ILE A 240 -9.29 -17.08 -41.85
CA ILE A 240 -10.50 -17.58 -42.51
C ILE A 240 -11.69 -16.76 -41.96
N ALA A 241 -11.74 -15.48 -42.35
CA ALA A 241 -12.88 -14.55 -42.37
C ALA A 241 -12.39 -13.11 -42.11
N GLY A 242 -12.14 -12.37 -43.18
CA GLY A 242 -11.79 -10.95 -43.10
C GLY A 242 -11.48 -10.27 -44.42
N ALA A 243 -12.08 -10.73 -45.52
CA ALA A 243 -12.10 -10.00 -46.79
C ALA A 243 -13.46 -10.21 -47.50
N THR A 244 -14.51 -9.71 -46.88
CA THR A 244 -15.70 -9.13 -47.52
C THR A 244 -16.29 -8.08 -46.60
#